data_AF-A0A2V8Y5H6-F1
#
_entry.id   AF-A0A2V8Y5H6-F1
#
_cell.length_a   1.000
_cell.length_b   1.000
_cell.length_c   1.000
_cell.angle_alpha   90.00
_cell.angle_beta   90.00
_cell.angle_gamma   90.00
#
_symmetry.space_group_name_H-M   'P 1'
#
loop_
_entity.id
_entity.type
_entity.pdbx_description
1 polymer ?
#
loop_
_entity_poly.entity_id
_entity_poly.type
_entity_poly.pdbx_seq_one_letter_code
_entity_poly.pdbx_strand_id
1 'polypeptide(L)'
;MREAYYDLGKLVLARGERTKAQDYLRRSGYKDFNSPVTLIGAFSEDVASGHTFAARRIAEVVPGRVYVLTGLEFTEYYFVVSDDGRELIGIDAGTRPDSAKTAYEALRAYAPGLPPLTTIFITHSHWDHIGGHAYFRSVNPRLRFYARSNYQGEIALDLAVPDTFAKYFFGERFSLDDVRSFKPDVTIDRQTEVKIGGTRIELIPVQGGETRDGMFIHLPDLSVMFVGDFIMPYLGAPFAPEGDLQGLLDAIDVVVQRNPKHLLHGHEPLTRNFSSPAILTQLKQDLGWLRGQVLAAIRHGDARASIQQANLIPPDLLHGHPDVYLPYFVMREHVIDRLFDQNVGYWQSDLTGLDHLSRADRAELLADYLGVSEKQLTKAVERLVADGKYELAASLLESSGPRFERSDSVAKAKRLVYLKLMEKNQNTDPFKFILYSAKSGEQPPQMSRGN
;
A
#
# COMPACT_ATOMS: atom_id res chain seq x y z
N MET A 1 17.94 -3.51 -10.97
CA MET A 1 17.92 -3.55 -9.50
C MET A 1 18.90 -2.52 -8.97
N ARG A 2 18.52 -1.76 -7.94
CA ARG A 2 19.32 -0.63 -7.42
C ARG A 2 20.74 -1.05 -7.02
N GLU A 3 20.85 -2.14 -6.26
CA GLU A 3 22.12 -2.70 -5.77
C GLU A 3 23.10 -3.05 -6.88
N ALA A 4 22.61 -3.60 -8.00
CA ALA A 4 23.50 -3.93 -9.13
C ALA A 4 24.20 -2.67 -9.67
N TYR A 5 23.48 -1.54 -9.78
CA TYR A 5 24.09 -0.27 -10.16
C TYR A 5 24.98 0.29 -9.06
N TYR A 6 24.59 0.16 -7.80
CA TYR A 6 25.39 0.62 -6.66
C TYR A 6 26.78 -0.04 -6.63
N ASP A 7 26.82 -1.37 -6.71
CA ASP A 7 28.06 -2.13 -6.67
C ASP A 7 28.91 -1.95 -7.93
N LEU A 8 28.29 -1.88 -9.12
CA LEU A 8 29.00 -1.50 -10.35
C LEU A 8 29.65 -0.12 -10.21
N GLY A 9 28.94 0.84 -9.61
CA GLY A 9 29.44 2.17 -9.31
C GLY A 9 30.69 2.14 -8.41
N LYS A 10 30.66 1.35 -7.33
CA LYS A 10 31.81 1.17 -6.43
C LYS A 10 33.01 0.54 -7.15
N LEU A 11 32.77 -0.49 -7.97
CA LEU A 11 33.81 -1.19 -8.72
C LEU A 11 34.52 -0.26 -9.72
N VAL A 12 33.78 0.54 -10.48
CA VAL A 12 34.39 1.46 -11.45
C VAL A 12 34.99 2.70 -10.77
N LEU A 13 34.46 3.14 -9.63
CA LEU A 13 35.07 4.18 -8.81
C LEU A 13 36.45 3.76 -8.31
N ALA A 14 36.60 2.51 -7.85
CA ALA A 14 37.87 1.94 -7.42
C ALA A 14 38.91 1.85 -8.55
N ARG A 15 38.47 1.83 -9.82
CA ARG A 15 39.32 1.89 -11.02
C ARG A 15 39.63 3.32 -11.50
N GLY A 16 39.14 4.35 -10.80
CA GLY A 16 39.33 5.75 -11.15
C GLY A 16 38.33 6.30 -12.18
N GLU A 17 37.33 5.52 -12.61
CA GLU A 17 36.35 5.90 -13.64
C GLU A 17 35.20 6.73 -13.05
N ARG A 18 35.50 7.94 -12.55
CA ARG A 18 34.56 8.79 -11.78
C ARG A 18 33.24 9.08 -12.49
N THR A 19 33.27 9.36 -13.80
CA THR A 19 32.04 9.66 -14.57
C THR A 19 31.11 8.46 -14.64
N LYS A 20 31.65 7.26 -14.88
CA LYS A 20 30.84 6.03 -14.90
C LYS A 20 30.32 5.69 -13.50
N ALA A 21 31.12 5.92 -12.46
CA ALA A 21 30.68 5.73 -11.09
C ALA A 21 29.50 6.63 -10.75
N GLN A 22 29.55 7.92 -11.13
CA GLN A 22 28.44 8.85 -10.91
C GLN A 22 27.18 8.50 -11.71
N ASP A 23 27.33 7.97 -12.93
CA ASP A 23 26.19 7.46 -13.70
C ASP A 23 25.53 6.28 -12.98
N TYR A 24 26.32 5.29 -12.57
CA TYR A 24 25.82 4.14 -11.81
C TYR A 24 25.20 4.53 -10.47
N LEU A 25 25.81 5.48 -9.74
CA LEU A 25 25.23 6.01 -8.50
C LEU A 25 23.83 6.61 -8.77
N ARG A 26 23.71 7.45 -9.81
CA ARG A 26 22.42 8.05 -10.21
C ARG A 26 21.37 6.98 -10.55
N ARG A 27 21.76 5.92 -11.26
CA ARG A 27 20.85 4.82 -11.65
C ARG A 27 20.46 3.91 -10.48
N SER A 28 21.31 3.80 -9.46
CA SER A 28 20.96 3.09 -8.23
C SER A 28 19.95 3.85 -7.37
N GLY A 29 19.94 5.18 -7.46
CA GLY A 29 19.10 6.05 -6.65
C GLY A 29 19.66 6.35 -5.26
N TYR A 30 20.86 5.87 -4.94
CA TYR A 30 21.55 6.24 -3.71
C TYR A 30 22.17 7.64 -3.81
N LYS A 31 22.23 8.34 -2.68
CA LYS A 31 22.84 9.68 -2.58
C LYS A 31 24.37 9.62 -2.72
N ASP A 32 24.99 8.59 -2.16
CA ASP A 32 26.44 8.36 -2.17
C ASP A 32 26.77 6.86 -2.01
N PHE A 33 28.06 6.50 -2.07
CA PHE A 33 28.54 5.13 -1.89
C PHE A 33 28.76 4.74 -0.40
N ASN A 34 28.04 5.37 0.52
CA ASN A 34 28.08 5.10 1.95
C ASN A 34 26.66 4.86 2.52
N SER A 35 25.97 3.88 1.94
CA SER A 35 24.66 3.45 2.44
C SER A 35 24.84 2.38 3.52
N PRO A 36 24.24 2.53 4.72
CA PRO A 36 24.27 1.49 5.75
C PRO A 36 23.23 0.38 5.52
N VAL A 37 22.48 0.46 4.42
CA VAL A 37 21.38 -0.44 4.07
C VAL A 37 21.38 -0.81 2.60
N THR A 38 20.72 -1.93 2.30
CA THR A 38 20.54 -2.52 0.98
C THR A 38 19.07 -2.44 0.59
N LEU A 39 18.79 -1.74 -0.50
CA LEU A 39 17.44 -1.51 -1.03
C LEU A 39 17.29 -2.27 -2.36
N ILE A 40 16.61 -3.40 -2.32
CA ILE A 40 16.31 -4.26 -3.47
C ILE A 40 14.86 -4.11 -3.96
N GLY A 41 13.98 -3.53 -3.14
CA GLY A 41 12.56 -3.34 -3.44
C GLY A 41 12.30 -2.29 -4.52
N ALA A 42 11.10 -2.33 -5.08
CA ALA A 42 10.66 -1.40 -6.12
C ALA A 42 10.02 -0.11 -5.57
N PHE A 43 9.76 -0.06 -4.27
CA PHE A 43 9.22 1.11 -3.58
C PHE A 43 10.12 2.33 -3.79
N SER A 44 9.46 3.47 -3.94
CA SER A 44 10.12 4.77 -4.01
C SER A 44 9.26 5.87 -3.42
N GLU A 45 9.95 6.91 -2.97
CA GLU A 45 9.38 8.10 -2.36
C GLU A 45 9.84 9.33 -3.14
N ASP A 46 8.91 10.23 -3.43
CA ASP A 46 9.19 11.53 -3.97
C ASP A 46 8.41 12.60 -3.19
N VAL A 47 9.10 13.69 -2.81
CA VAL A 47 8.50 14.77 -2.00
C VAL A 47 7.28 15.35 -2.69
N ALA A 48 7.34 15.55 -4.00
CA ALA A 48 6.29 16.24 -4.73
C ALA A 48 5.12 15.32 -5.09
N SER A 49 5.41 14.06 -5.44
CA SER A 49 4.45 13.14 -6.04
C SER A 49 4.06 11.94 -5.16
N GLY A 50 4.72 11.74 -4.02
CA GLY A 50 4.40 10.70 -3.05
C GLY A 50 5.05 9.36 -3.35
N HIS A 51 4.42 8.29 -2.86
CA HIS A 51 4.91 6.91 -3.00
C HIS A 51 4.55 6.28 -4.35
N THR A 52 5.41 5.38 -4.84
CA THR A 52 5.05 4.45 -5.93
C THR A 52 5.57 3.04 -5.64
N PHE A 53 4.76 2.03 -5.97
CA PHE A 53 5.06 0.64 -5.64
C PHE A 53 6.02 -0.07 -6.59
N ALA A 54 6.07 0.38 -7.85
CA ALA A 54 6.75 -0.33 -8.93
C ALA A 54 7.46 0.64 -9.87
N ALA A 55 8.33 0.10 -10.73
CA ALA A 55 8.91 0.87 -11.83
C ALA A 55 7.88 1.10 -12.94
N ARG A 56 7.94 2.28 -13.57
CA ARG A 56 7.05 2.66 -14.67
C ARG A 56 7.00 1.61 -15.77
N ARG A 57 5.79 1.17 -16.11
CA ARG A 57 5.54 0.22 -17.19
C ARG A 57 4.15 0.40 -17.75
N ILE A 58 4.01 0.29 -19.07
CA ILE A 58 2.72 0.10 -19.74
C ILE A 58 2.74 -1.30 -20.35
N ALA A 59 1.67 -2.06 -20.16
CA ALA A 59 1.54 -3.40 -20.71
C ALA A 59 0.10 -3.69 -21.13
N GLU A 60 -0.06 -4.71 -21.98
CA GLU A 60 -1.35 -5.22 -22.39
C GLU A 60 -1.61 -6.55 -21.65
N VAL A 61 -2.60 -6.55 -20.75
CA VAL A 61 -3.05 -7.77 -20.04
C VAL A 61 -3.75 -8.70 -21.01
N VAL A 62 -4.62 -8.11 -21.85
CA VAL A 62 -5.23 -8.78 -23.01
C VAL A 62 -4.81 -7.97 -24.24
N PRO A 63 -4.08 -8.57 -25.20
CA PRO A 63 -3.54 -7.84 -26.34
C PRO A 63 -4.59 -7.00 -27.09
N GLY A 64 -4.31 -5.72 -27.29
CA GLY A 64 -5.18 -4.74 -27.94
C GLY A 64 -6.49 -4.42 -27.20
N ARG A 65 -6.74 -5.02 -26.04
CA ARG A 65 -8.05 -4.98 -25.35
C ARG A 65 -7.97 -4.42 -23.95
N VAL A 66 -6.99 -4.81 -23.14
CA VAL A 66 -6.86 -4.37 -21.74
C VAL A 66 -5.45 -3.90 -21.49
N TYR A 67 -5.30 -2.63 -21.18
CA TYR A 67 -4.05 -1.96 -20.86
C TYR A 67 -3.93 -1.74 -19.36
N VAL A 68 -2.72 -1.91 -18.83
CA VAL A 68 -2.36 -1.56 -17.46
C VAL A 68 -1.18 -0.60 -17.48
N LEU A 69 -1.26 0.44 -16.66
CA LEU A 69 -0.18 1.39 -16.43
C LEU A 69 0.27 1.28 -14.97
N THR A 70 1.48 0.76 -14.82
CA THR A 70 2.09 0.42 -13.54
C THR A 70 3.13 1.43 -13.12
N GLY A 71 3.13 1.80 -11.84
CA GLY A 71 4.15 2.64 -11.23
C GLY A 71 4.22 4.06 -11.79
N LEU A 72 3.15 4.59 -12.38
CA LEU A 72 3.12 6.03 -12.74
C LEU A 72 2.74 6.91 -11.55
N GLU A 73 2.05 6.33 -10.57
CA GLU A 73 1.70 6.94 -9.29
C GLU A 73 1.39 5.83 -8.26
N PHE A 74 0.60 6.15 -7.23
CA PHE A 74 0.21 5.23 -6.16
C PHE A 74 -0.72 4.11 -6.67
N THR A 75 -1.74 4.43 -7.45
CA THR A 75 -2.66 3.44 -8.05
C THR A 75 -2.18 2.94 -9.43
N GLU A 76 -2.70 1.78 -9.84
CA GLU A 76 -2.66 1.28 -11.21
C GLU A 76 -3.80 1.89 -12.02
N TYR A 77 -3.53 2.28 -13.27
CA TYR A 77 -4.60 2.59 -14.21
C TYR A 77 -4.88 1.42 -15.12
N TYR A 78 -6.16 1.14 -15.35
CA TYR A 78 -6.57 0.22 -16.39
C TYR A 78 -7.43 0.90 -17.45
N PHE A 79 -7.24 0.49 -18.69
CA PHE A 79 -8.05 0.93 -19.80
C PHE A 79 -8.47 -0.25 -20.68
N VAL A 80 -9.76 -0.30 -21.02
CA VAL A 80 -10.36 -1.36 -21.83
C VAL A 80 -10.91 -0.79 -23.13
N VAL A 81 -10.53 -1.39 -24.25
CA VAL A 81 -11.09 -1.10 -25.57
C VAL A 81 -12.38 -1.91 -25.74
N SER A 82 -13.46 -1.22 -26.12
CA SER A 82 -14.75 -1.85 -26.34
C SER A 82 -14.73 -2.87 -27.49
N ASP A 83 -15.67 -3.82 -27.49
CA ASP A 83 -15.76 -4.86 -28.53
C ASP A 83 -15.89 -4.28 -29.96
N ASP A 84 -16.61 -3.17 -30.13
CA ASP A 84 -16.72 -2.49 -31.41
C ASP A 84 -15.52 -1.60 -31.76
N GLY A 85 -14.56 -1.45 -30.84
CA GLY A 85 -13.35 -0.64 -31.00
C GLY A 85 -13.58 0.87 -31.00
N ARG A 86 -14.76 1.35 -30.57
CA ARG A 86 -15.15 2.78 -30.67
C ARG A 86 -15.11 3.52 -29.35
N GLU A 87 -14.99 2.83 -28.23
CA GLU A 87 -14.98 3.42 -26.89
C GLU A 87 -13.80 2.89 -26.06
N LEU A 88 -13.19 3.78 -25.29
CA LEU A 88 -12.21 3.43 -24.26
C LEU A 88 -12.89 3.58 -22.90
N ILE A 89 -12.66 2.62 -22.02
CA ILE A 89 -13.25 2.51 -20.69
C ILE A 89 -12.10 2.52 -19.69
N GLY A 90 -12.09 3.48 -18.77
CA GLY A 90 -11.13 3.51 -17.66
C GLY A 90 -11.64 2.75 -16.44
N ILE A 91 -10.71 2.21 -15.66
CA ILE A 91 -10.96 1.73 -14.29
C ILE A 91 -10.11 2.60 -13.37
N ASP A 92 -10.78 3.23 -12.42
CA ASP A 92 -10.24 4.24 -11.51
C ASP A 92 -9.67 5.48 -12.21
N ALA A 93 -9.44 6.52 -11.41
CA ALA A 93 -9.05 7.86 -11.87
C ALA A 93 -7.74 8.35 -11.26
N GLY A 94 -7.11 7.58 -10.38
CA GLY A 94 -5.86 7.95 -9.74
C GLY A 94 -5.99 9.00 -8.66
N THR A 95 -4.83 9.44 -8.19
CA THR A 95 -4.64 10.26 -7.00
C THR A 95 -4.83 11.75 -7.27
N ARG A 96 -4.41 12.21 -8.45
CA ARG A 96 -4.31 13.64 -8.76
C ARG A 96 -4.54 13.92 -10.24
N PRO A 97 -5.09 15.09 -10.59
CA PRO A 97 -5.29 15.47 -12.00
C PRO A 97 -3.99 15.52 -12.83
N ASP A 98 -2.86 15.93 -12.25
CA ASP A 98 -1.56 16.01 -12.95
C ASP A 98 -0.98 14.62 -13.27
N SER A 99 -1.23 13.65 -12.40
CA SER A 99 -0.74 12.28 -12.48
C SER A 99 -1.61 11.48 -13.45
N ALA A 100 -2.93 11.65 -13.38
CA ALA A 100 -3.88 11.17 -14.38
C ALA A 100 -3.56 11.69 -15.79
N LYS A 101 -3.19 12.97 -15.91
CA LYS A 101 -2.71 13.54 -17.18
C LYS A 101 -1.48 12.81 -17.70
N THR A 102 -0.47 12.68 -16.85
CA THR A 102 0.79 12.03 -17.22
C THR A 102 0.56 10.58 -17.65
N ALA A 103 -0.27 9.84 -16.90
CA ALA A 103 -0.61 8.46 -17.21
C ALA A 103 -1.37 8.33 -18.54
N TYR A 104 -2.40 9.15 -18.75
CA TYR A 104 -3.20 9.10 -19.96
C TYR A 104 -2.42 9.53 -21.21
N GLU A 105 -1.56 10.56 -21.11
CA GLU A 105 -0.66 10.94 -22.21
C GLU A 105 0.34 9.83 -22.53
N ALA A 106 0.87 9.14 -21.51
CA ALA A 106 1.76 7.99 -21.70
C ALA A 106 1.05 6.82 -22.39
N LEU A 107 -0.22 6.53 -22.02
CA LEU A 107 -1.04 5.53 -22.71
C LEU A 107 -1.23 5.90 -24.19
N ARG A 108 -1.58 7.16 -24.47
CA ARG A 108 -1.81 7.65 -25.83
C ARG A 108 -0.55 7.61 -26.68
N ALA A 109 0.62 7.85 -26.09
CA ALA A 109 1.91 7.69 -26.77
C ALA A 109 2.23 6.21 -27.04
N TYR A 110 1.93 5.31 -26.10
CA TYR A 110 2.14 3.87 -26.24
C TYR A 110 1.21 3.24 -27.29
N ALA A 111 -0.06 3.62 -27.30
CA ALA A 111 -1.09 3.14 -28.21
C ALA A 111 -1.86 4.32 -28.87
N PRO A 112 -1.31 4.93 -29.93
CA PRO A 112 -1.90 6.12 -30.57
C PRO A 112 -3.28 5.90 -31.18
N GLY A 113 -3.64 4.64 -31.51
CA GLY A 113 -4.89 4.27 -32.16
C GLY A 113 -6.09 4.06 -31.23
N LEU A 114 -5.96 4.31 -29.93
CA LEU A 114 -7.05 4.06 -28.97
C LEU A 114 -8.29 4.93 -29.27
N PRO A 115 -9.52 4.40 -29.09
CA PRO A 115 -10.74 5.20 -29.23
C PRO A 115 -10.88 6.27 -28.13
N PRO A 116 -11.84 7.21 -28.23
CA PRO A 116 -12.12 8.19 -27.19
C PRO A 116 -12.50 7.54 -25.85
N LEU A 117 -12.02 8.10 -24.74
CA LEU A 117 -12.42 7.70 -23.38
C LEU A 117 -13.85 8.20 -23.09
N THR A 118 -14.79 7.29 -22.88
CA THR A 118 -16.22 7.61 -22.70
C THR A 118 -16.75 7.28 -21.31
N THR A 119 -16.13 6.33 -20.63
CA THR A 119 -16.62 5.79 -19.36
C THR A 119 -15.45 5.54 -18.42
N ILE A 120 -15.62 5.86 -17.13
CA ILE A 120 -14.74 5.41 -16.06
C ILE A 120 -15.58 4.72 -14.98
N PHE A 121 -15.18 3.52 -14.61
CA PHE A 121 -15.74 2.82 -13.45
C PHE A 121 -14.79 2.99 -12.27
N ILE A 122 -15.33 3.43 -11.13
CA ILE A 122 -14.59 3.56 -9.88
C ILE A 122 -14.80 2.29 -9.06
N THR A 123 -13.72 1.62 -8.67
CA THR A 123 -13.76 0.41 -7.85
C THR A 123 -14.21 0.73 -6.43
N HIS A 124 -13.73 1.82 -5.85
CA HIS A 124 -14.11 2.35 -4.54
C HIS A 124 -13.65 3.80 -4.41
N SER A 125 -14.13 4.53 -3.39
CA SER A 125 -13.98 5.99 -3.33
C SER A 125 -12.88 6.48 -2.39
N HIS A 126 -11.74 5.79 -2.38
CA HIS A 126 -10.51 6.33 -1.79
C HIS A 126 -9.83 7.35 -2.69
N TRP A 127 -9.10 8.26 -2.04
CA TRP A 127 -8.35 9.38 -2.62
C TRP A 127 -7.50 9.03 -3.85
N ASP A 128 -6.84 7.88 -3.85
CA ASP A 128 -5.98 7.36 -4.91
C ASP A 128 -6.74 6.72 -6.08
N HIS A 129 -8.06 6.58 -5.98
CA HIS A 129 -8.93 6.03 -7.04
C HIS A 129 -9.81 7.10 -7.68
N ILE A 130 -10.03 8.23 -7.01
CA ILE A 130 -10.96 9.29 -7.47
C ILE A 130 -10.32 10.66 -7.68
N GLY A 131 -9.14 10.92 -7.13
CA GLY A 131 -8.52 12.25 -7.14
C GLY A 131 -8.20 12.79 -8.54
N GLY A 132 -7.88 11.95 -9.52
CA GLY A 132 -7.63 12.42 -10.89
C GLY A 132 -8.88 12.70 -11.75
N HIS A 133 -10.09 12.57 -11.19
CA HIS A 133 -11.34 12.67 -11.95
C HIS A 133 -11.50 14.00 -12.72
N ALA A 134 -11.04 15.13 -12.15
CA ALA A 134 -11.18 16.44 -12.76
C ALA A 134 -10.43 16.54 -14.10
N TYR A 135 -9.28 15.87 -14.21
CA TYR A 135 -8.56 15.78 -15.47
C TYR A 135 -9.37 15.02 -16.52
N PHE A 136 -9.87 13.83 -16.20
CA PHE A 136 -10.64 13.03 -17.17
C PHE A 136 -11.94 13.70 -17.62
N ARG A 137 -12.61 14.45 -16.73
CA ARG A 137 -13.74 15.31 -17.12
C ARG A 137 -13.33 16.39 -18.13
N SER A 138 -12.12 16.92 -18.04
CA SER A 138 -11.59 17.90 -19.01
C SER A 138 -11.25 17.28 -20.37
N VAL A 139 -10.87 16.00 -20.40
CA VAL A 139 -10.53 15.26 -21.63
C VAL A 139 -11.78 15.00 -22.48
N ASN A 140 -12.89 14.63 -21.86
CA ASN A 140 -14.16 14.43 -22.54
C ASN A 140 -15.34 14.89 -21.66
N PRO A 141 -16.01 16.00 -21.99
CA PRO A 141 -17.15 16.51 -21.22
C PRO A 141 -18.37 15.58 -21.16
N ARG A 142 -18.44 14.56 -22.04
CA ARG A 142 -19.50 13.53 -22.05
C ARG A 142 -19.11 12.26 -21.30
N LEU A 143 -17.90 12.21 -20.75
CA LEU A 143 -17.41 11.07 -19.97
C LEU A 143 -18.31 10.86 -18.76
N ARG A 144 -18.66 9.60 -18.48
CA ARG A 144 -19.48 9.22 -17.34
C ARG A 144 -18.66 8.44 -16.32
N PHE A 145 -18.71 8.89 -15.08
CA PHE A 145 -18.22 8.14 -13.92
C PHE A 145 -19.33 7.28 -13.34
N TYR A 146 -19.01 6.01 -13.10
CA TYR A 146 -19.84 5.06 -12.38
C TYR A 146 -19.16 4.74 -11.05
N ALA A 147 -19.89 4.87 -9.94
CA ALA A 147 -19.39 4.51 -8.62
C ALA A 147 -20.51 3.94 -7.75
N ARG A 148 -20.16 3.43 -6.58
CA ARG A 148 -21.14 2.92 -5.63
C ARG A 148 -22.01 4.05 -5.07
N SER A 149 -23.27 3.74 -4.76
CA SER A 149 -24.23 4.75 -4.29
C SER A 149 -23.92 5.30 -2.90
N ASN A 150 -23.11 4.59 -2.11
CA ASN A 150 -22.68 4.96 -0.76
C ASN A 150 -21.30 5.64 -0.72
N TYR A 151 -20.78 6.10 -1.85
CA TYR A 151 -19.43 6.68 -1.99
C TYR A 151 -19.12 7.82 -1.02
N GLN A 152 -20.12 8.63 -0.63
CA GLN A 152 -19.89 9.75 0.28
C GLN A 152 -19.41 9.31 1.68
N GLY A 153 -19.74 8.08 2.09
CA GLY A 153 -19.29 7.53 3.37
C GLY A 153 -17.78 7.39 3.44
N GLU A 154 -17.18 6.84 2.39
CA GLU A 154 -15.73 6.64 2.32
C GLU A 154 -14.99 7.97 2.11
N ILE A 155 -15.50 8.87 1.27
CA ILE A 155 -14.94 10.23 1.16
C ILE A 155 -14.93 10.94 2.52
N ALA A 156 -15.98 10.77 3.33
CA ALA A 156 -16.02 11.38 4.66
C ALA A 156 -14.97 10.78 5.61
N LEU A 157 -14.64 9.49 5.49
CA LEU A 157 -13.57 8.84 6.24
C LEU A 157 -12.20 9.36 5.80
N ASP A 158 -11.94 9.42 4.50
CA ASP A 158 -10.68 9.96 3.95
C ASP A 158 -10.42 11.40 4.41
N LEU A 159 -11.44 12.26 4.35
CA LEU A 159 -11.34 13.65 4.78
C LEU A 159 -11.19 13.81 6.30
N ALA A 160 -11.47 12.77 7.09
CA ALA A 160 -11.31 12.77 8.54
C ALA A 160 -9.94 12.26 9.01
N VAL A 161 -9.13 11.67 8.11
CA VAL A 161 -7.78 11.21 8.44
C VAL A 161 -6.88 12.43 8.75
N PRO A 162 -6.06 12.41 9.82
CA PRO A 162 -5.25 13.56 10.19
C PRO A 162 -4.27 14.02 9.10
N ASP A 163 -4.12 15.33 8.89
CA ASP A 163 -3.21 15.95 7.89
C ASP A 163 -1.76 15.45 7.95
N THR A 164 -1.31 14.99 9.11
CA THR A 164 0.03 14.40 9.28
C THR A 164 0.23 13.14 8.43
N PHE A 165 -0.84 12.39 8.15
CA PHE A 165 -0.83 11.26 7.23
C PHE A 165 -0.64 11.76 5.79
N ALA A 166 -1.44 12.74 5.37
CA ALA A 166 -1.42 13.24 4.00
C ALA A 166 -0.03 13.70 3.51
N LYS A 167 0.75 14.31 4.41
CA LYS A 167 2.10 14.80 4.11
C LYS A 167 3.10 13.71 3.73
N TYR A 168 2.98 12.50 4.27
CA TYR A 168 3.95 11.43 4.02
C TYR A 168 3.60 10.57 2.82
N PHE A 169 2.31 10.35 2.56
CA PHE A 169 1.85 9.38 1.58
C PHE A 169 1.59 10.00 0.21
N PHE A 170 1.03 11.22 0.17
CA PHE A 170 0.41 11.74 -1.03
C PHE A 170 1.31 12.71 -1.83
N GLY A 171 2.38 13.19 -1.20
CA GLY A 171 3.27 14.23 -1.75
C GLY A 171 2.70 15.64 -1.63
N GLU A 172 3.58 16.65 -1.76
CA GLU A 172 3.23 18.07 -1.59
C GLU A 172 2.20 18.60 -2.60
N ARG A 173 2.04 17.94 -3.75
CA ARG A 173 1.06 18.34 -4.78
C ARG A 173 -0.34 17.81 -4.56
N PHE A 174 -0.53 16.91 -3.59
CA PHE A 174 -1.85 16.37 -3.31
C PHE A 174 -2.77 17.42 -2.71
N SER A 175 -4.04 17.39 -3.13
CA SER A 175 -5.08 18.26 -2.61
C SER A 175 -6.30 17.44 -2.19
N LEU A 176 -6.75 17.62 -0.94
CA LEU A 176 -8.02 17.05 -0.48
C LEU A 176 -9.23 17.60 -1.25
N ASP A 177 -9.08 18.73 -1.95
CA ASP A 177 -10.14 19.26 -2.81
C ASP A 177 -10.41 18.35 -4.01
N ASP A 178 -9.39 17.65 -4.51
CA ASP A 178 -9.52 16.67 -5.60
C ASP A 178 -10.37 15.47 -5.17
N VAL A 179 -10.28 15.09 -3.90
CA VAL A 179 -11.13 14.05 -3.30
C VAL A 179 -12.55 14.60 -3.05
N ARG A 180 -12.64 15.76 -2.38
CA ARG A 180 -13.93 16.35 -1.99
C ARG A 180 -14.83 16.71 -3.18
N SER A 181 -14.23 17.05 -4.32
CA SER A 181 -14.97 17.46 -5.52
C SER A 181 -15.49 16.28 -6.36
N PHE A 182 -15.06 15.04 -6.09
CA PHE A 182 -15.51 13.88 -6.82
C PHE A 182 -17.02 13.64 -6.67
N LYS A 183 -17.68 13.38 -7.80
CA LYS A 183 -19.07 12.93 -7.88
C LYS A 183 -19.24 11.99 -9.07
N PRO A 184 -19.89 10.83 -8.91
CA PRO A 184 -20.25 9.97 -10.03
C PRO A 184 -21.43 10.55 -10.82
N ASP A 185 -21.52 10.20 -12.11
CA ASP A 185 -22.66 10.51 -12.97
C ASP A 185 -23.72 9.40 -12.91
N VAL A 186 -23.31 8.19 -12.51
CA VAL A 186 -24.17 7.03 -12.29
C VAL A 186 -23.78 6.33 -11.00
N THR A 187 -24.77 6.10 -10.14
CA THR A 187 -24.57 5.35 -8.90
C THR A 187 -25.07 3.91 -9.04
N ILE A 188 -24.33 2.98 -8.43
CA ILE A 188 -24.63 1.55 -8.42
C ILE A 188 -24.88 1.09 -6.99
N ASP A 189 -26.08 0.62 -6.70
CA ASP A 189 -26.49 0.13 -5.38
C ASP A 189 -26.61 -1.41 -5.33
N ARG A 190 -26.86 -2.05 -6.47
CA ARG A 190 -27.02 -3.50 -6.66
C ARG A 190 -26.23 -4.02 -7.85
N GLN A 191 -26.09 -5.34 -7.96
CA GLN A 191 -25.48 -5.96 -9.15
C GLN A 191 -26.17 -5.45 -10.42
N THR A 192 -25.37 -4.90 -11.33
CA THR A 192 -25.84 -4.22 -12.53
C THR A 192 -25.01 -4.67 -13.72
N GLU A 193 -25.68 -5.04 -14.81
CA GLU A 193 -25.00 -5.28 -16.09
C GLU A 193 -25.12 -4.02 -16.96
N VAL A 194 -24.01 -3.60 -17.56
CA VAL A 194 -23.96 -2.53 -18.54
C VAL A 194 -23.30 -3.02 -19.83
N LYS A 195 -23.65 -2.38 -20.95
CA LYS A 195 -23.02 -2.61 -22.25
C LYS A 195 -22.45 -1.30 -22.79
N ILE A 196 -21.13 -1.27 -23.02
CA ILE A 196 -20.40 -0.10 -23.54
C ILE A 196 -19.63 -0.53 -24.79
N GLY A 197 -19.92 0.08 -25.94
CA GLY A 197 -19.38 -0.32 -27.25
C GLY A 197 -19.49 -1.82 -27.53
N GLY A 198 -20.59 -2.46 -27.13
CA GLY A 198 -20.82 -3.91 -27.26
C GLY A 198 -20.30 -4.76 -26.09
N THR A 199 -19.32 -4.27 -25.31
CA THR A 199 -18.68 -5.00 -24.20
C THR A 199 -19.64 -5.21 -23.05
N ARG A 200 -19.86 -6.46 -22.65
CA ARG A 200 -20.64 -6.82 -21.46
C ARG A 200 -19.80 -6.62 -20.19
N ILE A 201 -20.31 -5.83 -19.25
CA ILE A 201 -19.63 -5.50 -18.00
C ILE A 201 -20.60 -5.73 -16.83
N GLU A 202 -20.18 -6.54 -15.87
CA GLU A 202 -20.90 -6.75 -14.61
C GLU A 202 -20.29 -5.88 -13.52
N LEU A 203 -21.11 -4.98 -12.95
CA LEU A 203 -20.78 -4.16 -11.80
C LEU A 203 -21.35 -4.84 -10.56
N ILE A 204 -20.47 -5.30 -9.67
CA ILE A 204 -20.83 -6.16 -8.54
C ILE A 204 -20.42 -5.44 -7.26
N PRO A 205 -21.38 -4.78 -6.57
CA PRO A 205 -21.18 -4.31 -5.21
C PRO A 205 -20.62 -5.38 -4.29
N VAL A 206 -19.57 -5.04 -3.56
CA VAL A 206 -19.07 -5.80 -2.42
C VAL A 206 -19.16 -4.94 -1.17
N GLN A 207 -19.23 -5.58 -0.01
CA GLN A 207 -19.20 -4.90 1.27
C GLN A 207 -17.89 -5.28 1.92
N GLY A 208 -17.01 -4.31 2.15
CA GLY A 208 -15.87 -4.51 3.02
C GLY A 208 -14.64 -5.12 2.37
N GLY A 209 -13.78 -5.68 3.22
CA GLY A 209 -12.37 -5.81 2.94
C GLY A 209 -11.62 -4.57 3.36
N GLU A 210 -11.51 -3.62 2.44
CA GLU A 210 -10.94 -2.30 2.69
C GLU A 210 -12.04 -1.26 2.95
N THR A 211 -12.88 -0.95 1.96
CA THR A 211 -13.94 0.07 2.05
C THR A 211 -15.36 -0.52 2.02
N ARG A 212 -16.35 0.25 2.50
CA ARG A 212 -17.76 -0.19 2.42
C ARG A 212 -18.40 0.09 1.06
N ASP A 213 -17.75 0.88 0.22
CA ASP A 213 -18.21 1.22 -1.13
C ASP A 213 -17.43 0.49 -2.22
N GLY A 214 -16.86 -0.69 -1.91
CA GLY A 214 -16.22 -1.55 -2.90
C GLY A 214 -17.17 -2.02 -4.02
N MET A 215 -16.63 -2.12 -5.23
CA MET A 215 -17.29 -2.62 -6.42
C MET A 215 -16.31 -3.35 -7.32
N PHE A 216 -16.62 -4.61 -7.60
CA PHE A 216 -15.93 -5.36 -8.63
C PHE A 216 -16.49 -5.05 -10.01
N ILE A 217 -15.60 -4.99 -11.00
CA ILE A 217 -15.92 -4.72 -12.40
C ILE A 217 -15.45 -5.93 -13.19
N HIS A 218 -16.40 -6.78 -13.59
CA HIS A 218 -16.13 -8.06 -14.22
C HIS A 218 -16.48 -8.03 -15.71
N LEU A 219 -15.53 -8.41 -16.56
CA LEU A 219 -15.64 -8.52 -18.01
C LEU A 219 -15.54 -10.02 -18.38
N PRO A 220 -16.67 -10.74 -18.36
CA PRO A 220 -16.69 -12.20 -18.47
C PRO A 220 -16.12 -12.71 -19.80
N ASP A 221 -16.44 -12.02 -20.90
CA ASP A 221 -15.99 -12.42 -22.25
C ASP A 221 -14.47 -12.27 -22.42
N LEU A 222 -13.83 -11.43 -21.60
CA LEU A 222 -12.37 -11.29 -21.52
C LEU A 222 -11.75 -12.14 -20.40
N SER A 223 -12.56 -12.74 -19.53
CA SER A 223 -12.13 -13.40 -18.29
C SER A 223 -11.26 -12.48 -17.41
N VAL A 224 -11.62 -11.20 -17.34
CA VAL A 224 -10.91 -10.16 -16.58
C VAL A 224 -11.83 -9.63 -15.48
N MET A 225 -11.28 -9.44 -14.29
CA MET A 225 -11.99 -8.82 -13.17
C MET A 225 -11.09 -7.78 -12.51
N PHE A 226 -11.59 -6.55 -12.42
CA PHE A 226 -10.96 -5.48 -11.65
C PHE A 226 -11.62 -5.45 -10.27
N VAL A 227 -10.81 -5.50 -9.23
CA VAL A 227 -11.27 -5.72 -7.85
C VAL A 227 -10.88 -4.61 -6.87
N GLY A 228 -10.26 -3.53 -7.38
CA GLY A 228 -9.75 -2.43 -6.55
C GLY A 228 -8.88 -2.99 -5.43
N ASP A 229 -9.10 -2.48 -4.23
CA ASP A 229 -8.29 -2.79 -3.06
C ASP A 229 -9.09 -3.55 -1.98
N PHE A 230 -10.10 -4.31 -2.41
CA PHE A 230 -10.91 -5.16 -1.51
C PHE A 230 -10.06 -6.06 -0.61
N ILE A 231 -8.85 -6.43 -1.04
CA ILE A 231 -7.87 -7.17 -0.26
C ILE A 231 -6.64 -6.32 0.02
N MET A 232 -6.79 -5.39 0.95
CA MET A 232 -5.65 -4.74 1.59
C MET A 232 -5.13 -5.59 2.74
N PRO A 233 -3.81 -5.89 2.82
CA PRO A 233 -3.24 -6.64 3.93
C PRO A 233 -3.58 -6.07 5.31
N TYR A 234 -3.85 -4.77 5.37
CA TYR A 234 -4.15 -3.99 6.56
C TYR A 234 -5.63 -4.00 6.98
N LEU A 235 -6.51 -4.59 6.16
CA LEU A 235 -7.97 -4.49 6.27
C LEU A 235 -8.39 -3.01 6.38
N GLY A 236 -8.32 -2.27 5.27
CA GLY A 236 -8.52 -0.83 5.22
C GLY A 236 -7.22 -0.02 5.20
N ALA A 237 -7.30 1.26 4.90
CA ALA A 237 -6.26 2.24 5.15
C ALA A 237 -5.91 2.22 6.65
N PRO A 238 -4.64 1.98 7.04
CA PRO A 238 -4.27 1.75 8.45
C PRO A 238 -4.59 2.89 9.44
N PHE A 239 -4.95 4.07 8.94
CA PHE A 239 -5.20 5.28 9.73
C PHE A 239 -6.67 5.69 9.76
N ALA A 240 -7.52 4.99 9.01
CA ALA A 240 -8.96 5.18 9.00
C ALA A 240 -9.64 4.07 9.81
N PRO A 241 -10.76 4.36 10.50
CA PRO A 241 -11.57 3.37 11.21
C PRO A 241 -12.46 2.58 10.23
N GLU A 242 -11.84 1.98 9.23
CA GLU A 242 -12.49 1.19 8.17
C GLU A 242 -11.97 -0.26 8.17
N GLY A 243 -12.30 -1.02 7.13
CA GLY A 243 -11.94 -2.42 7.02
C GLY A 243 -12.92 -3.38 7.68
N ASP A 244 -13.20 -4.47 6.98
CA ASP A 244 -14.11 -5.51 7.44
C ASP A 244 -13.62 -6.88 6.97
N LEU A 245 -13.17 -7.69 7.93
CA LEU A 245 -12.70 -9.04 7.65
C LEU A 245 -13.82 -9.95 7.14
N GLN A 246 -15.05 -9.82 7.64
CA GLN A 246 -16.14 -10.67 7.13
C GLN A 246 -16.44 -10.30 5.67
N GLY A 247 -16.53 -9.00 5.39
CA GLY A 247 -16.63 -8.47 4.04
C GLY A 247 -15.53 -8.95 3.10
N LEU A 248 -14.27 -9.00 3.55
CA LEU A 248 -13.17 -9.59 2.78
C LEU A 248 -13.47 -11.05 2.40
N LEU A 249 -13.84 -11.88 3.38
CA LEU A 249 -14.06 -13.31 3.17
C LEU A 249 -15.25 -13.56 2.23
N ASP A 250 -16.28 -12.71 2.29
CA ASP A 250 -17.44 -12.78 1.41
C ASP A 250 -17.10 -12.29 -0.01
N ALA A 251 -16.28 -11.24 -0.14
CA ALA A 251 -15.78 -10.77 -1.43
C ALA A 251 -14.89 -11.80 -2.13
N ILE A 252 -14.09 -12.57 -1.38
CA ILE A 252 -13.34 -13.71 -1.92
C ILE A 252 -14.28 -14.73 -2.60
N ASP A 253 -15.45 -15.03 -2.02
CA ASP A 253 -16.39 -15.96 -2.64
C ASP A 253 -16.88 -15.47 -3.99
N VAL A 254 -17.09 -14.16 -4.14
CA VAL A 254 -17.51 -13.55 -5.41
C VAL A 254 -16.43 -13.78 -6.48
N VAL A 255 -15.16 -13.55 -6.15
CA VAL A 255 -14.03 -13.79 -7.07
C VAL A 255 -13.94 -15.27 -7.44
N VAL A 256 -14.02 -16.16 -6.45
CA VAL A 256 -13.96 -17.62 -6.68
C VAL A 256 -15.13 -18.10 -7.53
N GLN A 257 -16.33 -17.58 -7.31
CA GLN A 257 -17.51 -17.93 -8.10
C GLN A 257 -17.40 -17.47 -9.55
N ARG A 258 -16.81 -16.30 -9.82
CA ARG A 258 -16.59 -15.79 -11.18
C ARG A 258 -15.38 -16.40 -11.87
N ASN A 259 -14.39 -16.85 -11.10
CA ASN A 259 -13.18 -17.52 -11.54
C ASN A 259 -12.48 -16.83 -12.73
N PRO A 260 -12.15 -15.53 -12.64
CA PRO A 260 -11.49 -14.81 -13.72
C PRO A 260 -10.07 -15.35 -13.96
N LYS A 261 -9.62 -15.28 -15.22
CA LYS A 261 -8.24 -15.60 -15.60
C LYS A 261 -7.28 -14.49 -15.19
N HIS A 262 -7.72 -13.23 -15.31
CA HIS A 262 -6.95 -12.05 -14.94
C HIS A 262 -7.66 -11.34 -13.79
N LEU A 263 -7.03 -11.34 -12.62
CA LEU A 263 -7.50 -10.67 -11.41
C LEU A 263 -6.61 -9.46 -11.15
N LEU A 264 -7.17 -8.25 -11.31
CA LEU A 264 -6.43 -6.99 -11.35
C LEU A 264 -6.88 -6.09 -10.20
N HIS A 265 -5.94 -5.66 -9.36
CA HIS A 265 -6.18 -4.87 -8.16
C HIS A 265 -5.82 -3.40 -8.35
N GLY A 266 -6.14 -2.53 -7.40
CA GLY A 266 -5.77 -1.11 -7.44
C GLY A 266 -4.27 -0.87 -7.40
N HIS A 267 -3.48 -1.80 -6.84
CA HIS A 267 -2.02 -1.67 -6.77
C HIS A 267 -1.26 -2.91 -7.28
N GLU A 268 -0.05 -2.69 -7.83
CA GLU A 268 0.82 -3.78 -8.33
C GLU A 268 1.12 -4.86 -7.27
N PRO A 269 1.50 -4.52 -6.01
CA PRO A 269 1.82 -5.55 -5.04
C PRO A 269 0.62 -6.45 -4.72
N LEU A 270 -0.60 -5.90 -4.76
CA LEU A 270 -1.81 -6.67 -4.55
C LEU A 270 -2.07 -7.60 -5.73
N THR A 271 -1.96 -7.10 -6.97
CA THR A 271 -2.06 -7.93 -8.18
C THR A 271 -1.04 -9.05 -8.19
N ARG A 272 0.18 -8.80 -7.72
CA ARG A 272 1.25 -9.81 -7.64
C ARG A 272 1.01 -10.84 -6.54
N ASN A 273 0.59 -10.41 -5.35
CA ASN A 273 0.44 -11.29 -4.19
C ASN A 273 -0.88 -12.08 -4.22
N PHE A 274 -1.98 -11.46 -4.64
CA PHE A 274 -3.33 -12.01 -4.59
C PHE A 274 -3.84 -12.38 -6.00
N SER A 275 -2.98 -12.99 -6.80
CA SER A 275 -3.11 -13.03 -8.27
C SER A 275 -4.13 -14.02 -8.83
N SER A 276 -4.72 -14.91 -8.01
CA SER A 276 -5.62 -15.95 -8.53
C SER A 276 -6.74 -16.37 -7.55
N PRO A 277 -7.88 -16.84 -8.09
CA PRO A 277 -8.95 -17.43 -7.28
C PRO A 277 -8.49 -18.62 -6.41
N ALA A 278 -7.50 -19.40 -6.86
CA ALA A 278 -6.97 -20.53 -6.11
C ALA A 278 -6.21 -20.07 -4.85
N ILE A 279 -5.36 -19.05 -4.97
CA ILE A 279 -4.68 -18.43 -3.82
C ILE A 279 -5.71 -17.89 -2.83
N LEU A 280 -6.72 -17.16 -3.32
CA LEU A 280 -7.75 -16.57 -2.46
C LEU A 280 -8.61 -17.62 -1.76
N THR A 281 -8.90 -18.75 -2.41
CA THR A 281 -9.65 -19.86 -1.80
C THR A 281 -8.92 -20.42 -0.57
N GLN A 282 -7.62 -20.69 -0.69
CA GLN A 282 -6.82 -21.16 0.44
C GLN A 282 -6.67 -20.07 1.50
N LEU A 283 -6.36 -18.84 1.09
CA LEU A 283 -6.21 -17.71 2.00
C LEU A 283 -7.46 -17.47 2.84
N LYS A 284 -8.67 -17.61 2.26
CA LYS A 284 -9.92 -17.52 3.01
C LYS A 284 -10.00 -18.54 4.15
N GLN A 285 -9.58 -19.78 3.91
CA GLN A 285 -9.57 -20.83 4.94
C GLN A 285 -8.55 -20.48 6.04
N ASP A 286 -7.35 -20.06 5.63
CA ASP A 286 -6.26 -19.68 6.53
C ASP A 286 -6.64 -18.49 7.43
N LEU A 287 -7.27 -17.46 6.87
CA LEU A 287 -7.78 -16.30 7.60
C LEU A 287 -8.97 -16.67 8.50
N GLY A 288 -9.81 -17.60 8.07
CA GLY A 288 -10.89 -18.15 8.89
C GLY A 288 -10.36 -18.87 10.14
N TRP A 289 -9.30 -19.66 9.98
CA TRP A 289 -8.59 -20.29 11.09
C TRP A 289 -7.94 -19.25 12.02
N LEU A 290 -7.21 -18.27 11.45
CA LEU A 290 -6.55 -17.21 12.21
C LEU A 290 -7.55 -16.43 13.05
N ARG A 291 -8.70 -16.06 12.47
CA ARG A 291 -9.80 -15.40 13.18
C ARG A 291 -10.26 -16.22 14.40
N GLY A 292 -10.40 -17.54 14.24
CA GLY A 292 -10.77 -18.43 15.33
C GLY A 292 -9.75 -18.41 16.48
N GLN A 293 -8.45 -18.45 16.16
CA GLN A 293 -7.37 -18.41 17.15
C GLN A 293 -7.33 -17.07 17.89
N VAL A 294 -7.40 -15.96 17.16
CA VAL A 294 -7.35 -14.60 17.74
C VAL A 294 -8.53 -14.36 18.66
N LEU A 295 -9.76 -14.70 18.24
CA LEU A 295 -10.94 -14.52 19.07
C LEU A 295 -10.93 -15.44 20.31
N ALA A 296 -10.31 -16.62 20.23
CA ALA A 296 -10.11 -17.47 21.40
C ALA A 296 -9.12 -16.85 22.39
N ALA A 297 -7.99 -16.35 21.91
CA ALA A 297 -6.98 -15.67 22.72
C ALA A 297 -7.54 -14.41 23.41
N ILE A 298 -8.32 -13.60 22.68
CA ILE A 298 -9.02 -12.44 23.25
C ILE A 298 -9.96 -12.86 24.40
N ARG A 299 -10.74 -13.94 24.22
CA ARG A 299 -11.62 -14.44 25.30
C ARG A 299 -10.85 -14.94 26.52
N HIS A 300 -9.62 -15.42 26.35
CA HIS A 300 -8.75 -15.80 27.46
C HIS A 300 -8.11 -14.60 28.17
N GLY A 301 -8.19 -13.40 27.59
CA GLY A 301 -7.56 -12.19 28.11
C GLY A 301 -6.10 -12.03 27.68
N ASP A 302 -5.68 -12.70 26.61
CA ASP A 302 -4.31 -12.58 26.09
C ASP A 302 -4.07 -11.17 25.53
N ALA A 303 -2.93 -10.57 25.88
CA ALA A 303 -2.53 -9.27 25.35
C ALA A 303 -2.25 -9.33 23.84
N ARG A 304 -2.54 -8.24 23.11
CA ARG A 304 -2.33 -8.13 21.65
C ARG A 304 -0.91 -8.56 21.23
N ALA A 305 0.11 -8.11 21.99
CA ALA A 305 1.50 -8.45 21.73
C ALA A 305 1.79 -9.96 21.85
N SER A 306 1.17 -10.64 22.81
CA SER A 306 1.31 -12.10 22.97
C SER A 306 0.70 -12.86 21.80
N ILE A 307 -0.45 -12.41 21.28
CA ILE A 307 -1.10 -13.00 20.10
C ILE A 307 -0.21 -12.83 18.85
N GLN A 308 0.39 -11.66 18.67
CA GLN A 308 1.33 -11.42 17.58
C GLN A 308 2.55 -12.35 17.67
N GLN A 309 3.09 -12.54 18.88
CA GLN A 309 4.26 -13.39 19.14
C GLN A 309 3.97 -14.89 19.13
N ALA A 310 2.70 -15.31 19.18
CA ALA A 310 2.30 -16.72 19.17
C ALA A 310 2.61 -17.44 17.85
N ASN A 311 3.09 -16.72 16.82
CA ASN A 311 3.44 -17.25 15.49
C ASN A 311 2.33 -18.16 14.92
N LEU A 312 1.09 -17.65 14.94
CA LEU A 312 -0.11 -18.36 14.47
C LEU A 312 0.01 -18.69 12.98
N ILE A 313 0.32 -19.95 12.67
CA ILE A 313 0.37 -20.51 11.32
C ILE A 313 -0.73 -21.58 11.19
N PRO A 314 -1.59 -21.53 10.15
CA PRO A 314 -2.63 -22.52 9.94
C PRO A 314 -2.02 -23.91 9.74
N PRO A 315 -2.59 -24.97 10.36
CA PRO A 315 -2.04 -26.32 10.28
C PRO A 315 -1.83 -26.82 8.85
N ASP A 316 -2.73 -26.45 7.94
CA ASP A 316 -2.72 -26.91 6.55
C ASP A 316 -2.02 -25.95 5.58
N LEU A 317 -1.49 -24.81 6.06
CA LEU A 317 -0.84 -23.81 5.21
C LEU A 317 0.23 -24.47 4.34
N LEU A 318 1.12 -25.26 4.95
CA LEU A 318 2.25 -25.90 4.27
C LEU A 318 1.89 -27.11 3.41
N HIS A 319 0.64 -27.61 3.51
CA HIS A 319 0.12 -28.68 2.67
C HIS A 319 -0.62 -28.13 1.43
N GLY A 320 -0.92 -26.83 1.42
CA GLY A 320 -1.59 -26.14 0.32
C GLY A 320 -0.64 -25.65 -0.77
N HIS A 321 -1.07 -24.60 -1.49
CA HIS A 321 -0.29 -23.99 -2.56
C HIS A 321 0.80 -23.06 -2.02
N PRO A 322 2.10 -23.24 -2.36
CA PRO A 322 3.17 -22.39 -1.87
C PRO A 322 2.99 -20.88 -2.13
N ASP A 323 2.26 -20.54 -3.19
CA ASP A 323 1.97 -19.16 -3.57
C ASP A 323 1.10 -18.42 -2.53
N VAL A 324 0.42 -19.13 -1.61
CA VAL A 324 -0.36 -18.52 -0.52
C VAL A 324 0.49 -18.10 0.68
N TYR A 325 1.74 -18.56 0.79
CA TYR A 325 2.57 -18.34 1.98
C TYR A 325 2.83 -16.85 2.22
N LEU A 326 3.23 -16.13 1.16
CA LEU A 326 3.46 -14.70 1.25
C LEU A 326 2.16 -13.92 1.50
N PRO A 327 1.06 -14.15 0.75
CA PRO A 327 -0.27 -13.59 1.06
C PRO A 327 -0.68 -13.75 2.52
N TYR A 328 -0.63 -14.97 3.06
CA TYR A 328 -0.97 -15.19 4.46
C TYR A 328 -0.03 -14.42 5.40
N PHE A 329 1.28 -14.48 5.14
CA PHE A 329 2.28 -13.80 5.97
C PHE A 329 2.08 -12.29 6.03
N VAL A 330 1.80 -11.62 4.90
CA VAL A 330 1.63 -10.16 4.88
C VAL A 330 0.30 -9.71 5.49
N MET A 331 -0.72 -10.57 5.53
CA MET A 331 -2.01 -10.26 6.15
C MET A 331 -2.05 -10.56 7.65
N ARG A 332 -1.32 -11.60 8.10
CA ARG A 332 -1.46 -12.17 9.44
C ARG A 332 -1.40 -11.12 10.56
N GLU A 333 -0.37 -10.28 10.57
CA GLU A 333 -0.17 -9.31 11.66
C GLU A 333 -1.34 -8.31 11.73
N HIS A 334 -1.76 -7.78 10.59
CA HIS A 334 -2.80 -6.75 10.56
C HIS A 334 -4.20 -7.31 10.79
N VAL A 335 -4.46 -8.55 10.37
CA VAL A 335 -5.71 -9.26 10.72
C VAL A 335 -5.81 -9.46 12.23
N ILE A 336 -4.70 -9.81 12.90
CA ILE A 336 -4.65 -9.88 14.37
C ILE A 336 -4.96 -8.51 14.97
N ASP A 337 -4.31 -7.45 14.50
CA ASP A 337 -4.51 -6.09 15.02
C ASP A 337 -5.94 -5.61 14.84
N ARG A 338 -6.52 -5.78 13.64
CA ARG A 338 -7.89 -5.38 13.32
C ARG A 338 -8.92 -6.13 14.17
N LEU A 339 -8.78 -7.45 14.29
CA LEU A 339 -9.67 -8.24 15.13
C LEU A 339 -9.58 -7.83 16.59
N PHE A 340 -8.37 -7.56 17.10
CA PHE A 340 -8.21 -7.10 18.47
C PHE A 340 -8.87 -5.73 18.66
N ASP A 341 -8.64 -4.79 17.76
CA ASP A 341 -9.21 -3.44 17.81
C ASP A 341 -10.75 -3.43 17.81
N GLN A 342 -11.36 -4.33 17.03
CA GLN A 342 -12.82 -4.45 16.93
C GLN A 342 -13.47 -5.22 18.08
N ASN A 343 -12.70 -5.95 18.90
CA ASN A 343 -13.25 -6.86 19.92
C ASN A 343 -12.77 -6.55 21.34
N VAL A 344 -11.84 -5.61 21.52
CA VAL A 344 -11.28 -5.26 22.83
C VAL A 344 -11.50 -3.77 23.09
N GLY A 345 -12.03 -3.46 24.28
CA GLY A 345 -12.23 -2.08 24.71
C GLY A 345 -10.91 -1.32 24.91
N TYR A 346 -11.00 0.00 25.05
CA TYR A 346 -9.82 0.86 25.27
C TYR A 346 -9.10 0.61 26.62
N TRP A 347 -9.72 -0.14 27.55
CA TRP A 347 -9.12 -0.61 28.81
C TRP A 347 -9.01 -2.12 28.85
N GLN A 348 -7.85 -2.61 29.31
CA GLN A 348 -7.53 -4.03 29.40
C GLN A 348 -7.16 -4.41 30.83
N SER A 349 -7.33 -5.69 31.19
CA SER A 349 -7.03 -6.20 32.54
C SER A 349 -5.53 -6.25 32.87
N ASP A 350 -4.66 -6.12 31.86
CA ASP A 350 -3.21 -6.05 32.01
C ASP A 350 -2.68 -4.63 32.24
N LEU A 351 -3.57 -3.69 32.57
CA LEU A 351 -3.32 -2.25 32.76
C LEU A 351 -3.11 -1.46 31.46
N THR A 352 -3.16 -2.11 30.29
CA THR A 352 -3.06 -1.39 29.01
C THR A 352 -4.25 -0.45 28.83
N GLY A 353 -3.96 0.82 28.55
CA GLY A 353 -4.95 1.87 28.29
C GLY A 353 -5.52 2.55 29.54
N LEU A 354 -5.15 2.10 30.76
CA LEU A 354 -5.58 2.76 32.01
C LEU A 354 -4.83 4.08 32.25
N ASP A 355 -3.50 4.03 32.11
CA ASP A 355 -2.62 5.18 32.26
C ASP A 355 -1.99 5.58 30.90
N HIS A 356 -1.76 6.87 30.70
CA HIS A 356 -1.25 7.41 29.44
C HIS A 356 0.13 8.05 29.60
N LEU A 357 1.12 7.24 30.00
CA LEU A 357 2.51 7.69 30.14
C LEU A 357 3.06 8.23 28.82
N SER A 358 3.53 9.47 28.86
CA SER A 358 4.13 10.17 27.73
C SER A 358 5.54 9.67 27.42
N ARG A 359 6.08 10.10 26.28
CA ARG A 359 7.50 9.88 25.96
C ARG A 359 8.43 10.58 26.93
N ALA A 360 8.00 11.69 27.53
CA ALA A 360 8.78 12.40 28.54
C ALA A 360 8.86 11.58 29.84
N ASP A 361 7.74 11.00 30.29
CA ASP A 361 7.70 10.17 31.50
C ASP A 361 8.61 8.93 31.36
N ARG A 362 8.59 8.30 30.17
CA ARG A 362 9.48 7.17 29.87
C ARG A 362 10.95 7.59 29.82
N ALA A 363 11.23 8.80 29.32
CA ALA A 363 12.59 9.34 29.27
C ALA A 363 13.11 9.68 30.68
N GLU A 364 12.26 10.23 31.53
CA GLU A 364 12.56 10.50 32.95
C GLU A 364 12.90 9.20 33.69
N LEU A 365 12.10 8.14 33.51
CA LEU A 365 12.37 6.82 34.08
C LEU A 365 13.77 6.30 33.71
N LEU A 366 14.15 6.41 32.44
CA LEU A 366 15.46 5.93 31.96
C LEU A 366 16.61 6.81 32.45
N ALA A 367 16.50 8.13 32.28
CA ALA A 367 17.61 9.04 32.53
C ALA A 367 17.78 9.36 34.03
N ASP A 368 16.71 9.71 34.71
CA ASP A 368 16.78 10.31 36.04
C ASP A 368 16.68 9.24 37.14
N TYR A 369 15.87 8.19 36.94
CA TYR A 369 15.74 7.10 37.92
C TYR A 369 16.71 5.94 37.70
N LEU A 370 16.99 5.58 36.43
CA LEU A 370 17.91 4.48 36.09
C LEU A 370 19.33 4.95 35.72
N GLY A 371 19.56 6.26 35.65
CA GLY A 371 20.89 6.83 35.38
C GLY A 371 21.42 6.53 33.99
N VAL A 372 20.55 6.27 33.00
CA VAL A 372 20.98 5.98 31.62
C VAL A 372 21.56 7.23 30.98
N SER A 373 22.87 7.20 30.74
CA SER A 373 23.57 8.24 29.99
C SER A 373 23.37 8.09 28.47
N GLU A 374 23.59 9.18 27.73
CA GLU A 374 23.61 9.20 26.26
C GLU A 374 24.50 8.08 25.68
N LYS A 375 25.69 7.88 26.25
CA LYS A 375 26.64 6.85 25.81
C LYS A 375 26.13 5.43 26.05
N GLN A 376 25.43 5.19 27.15
CA GLN A 376 24.82 3.89 27.42
C GLN A 376 23.65 3.63 26.48
N LEU A 377 22.83 4.66 26.21
CA LEU A 377 21.72 4.59 25.28
C LEU A 377 22.20 4.22 23.86
N THR A 378 23.16 4.97 23.32
CA THR A 378 23.67 4.72 21.95
C THR A 378 24.33 3.35 21.83
N LYS A 379 25.14 2.93 22.82
CA LYS A 379 25.72 1.58 22.86
C LYS A 379 24.67 0.47 22.90
N ALA A 380 23.59 0.67 23.64
CA ALA A 380 22.48 -0.29 23.68
C ALA A 380 21.77 -0.38 22.32
N VAL A 381 21.52 0.76 21.69
CA VAL A 381 20.92 0.85 20.35
C VAL A 381 21.80 0.17 19.30
N GLU A 382 23.11 0.43 19.29
CA GLU A 382 24.06 -0.23 18.39
C GLU A 382 24.02 -1.75 18.53
N ARG A 383 23.97 -2.26 19.76
CA ARG A 383 23.83 -3.70 20.02
C ARG A 383 22.50 -4.24 19.52
N LEU A 384 21.39 -3.55 19.78
CA LEU A 384 20.06 -3.96 19.29
C LEU A 384 20.02 -4.00 17.76
N VAL A 385 20.66 -3.04 17.08
CA VAL A 385 20.79 -3.03 15.63
C VAL A 385 21.64 -4.21 15.15
N ALA A 386 22.78 -4.49 15.79
CA ALA A 386 23.61 -5.65 15.46
C ALA A 386 22.87 -6.98 15.65
N ASP A 387 21.99 -7.06 16.65
CA ASP A 387 21.14 -8.22 16.94
C ASP A 387 19.88 -8.29 16.03
N GLY A 388 19.69 -7.36 15.10
CA GLY A 388 18.52 -7.31 14.20
C GLY A 388 17.20 -6.86 14.86
N LYS A 389 17.26 -6.31 16.09
CA LYS A 389 16.10 -5.89 16.89
C LYS A 389 15.73 -4.43 16.65
N TYR A 390 15.42 -4.09 15.40
CA TYR A 390 15.25 -2.70 14.98
C TYR A 390 14.03 -2.01 15.61
N GLU A 391 12.91 -2.71 15.76
CA GLU A 391 11.69 -2.17 16.39
C GLU A 391 11.92 -1.83 17.87
N LEU A 392 12.65 -2.69 18.57
CA LEU A 392 13.02 -2.46 19.97
C LEU A 392 14.02 -1.29 20.09
N ALA A 393 14.97 -1.19 19.17
CA ALA A 393 15.89 -0.06 19.09
C ALA A 393 15.14 1.27 18.86
N ALA A 394 14.15 1.27 17.95
CA ALA A 394 13.32 2.44 17.70
C ALA A 394 12.48 2.81 18.92
N SER A 395 11.86 1.83 19.58
CA SER A 395 11.09 2.04 20.81
C SER A 395 11.94 2.66 21.93
N LEU A 396 13.17 2.15 22.12
CA LEU A 396 14.11 2.68 23.11
C LEU A 396 14.50 4.15 22.81
N LEU A 397 14.77 4.46 21.55
CA LEU A 397 15.10 5.83 21.12
C LEU A 397 13.91 6.79 21.24
N GLU A 398 12.70 6.37 20.87
CA GLU A 398 11.50 7.18 21.00
C GLU A 398 11.11 7.40 22.48
N SER A 399 11.42 6.44 23.34
CA SER A 399 11.19 6.52 24.80
C SER A 399 12.25 7.31 25.56
N SER A 400 13.39 7.64 24.94
CA SER A 400 14.48 8.42 25.56
C SER A 400 14.71 9.77 24.86
N GLY A 401 14.13 9.94 23.66
CA GLY A 401 14.37 11.03 22.72
C GLY A 401 14.28 12.44 23.30
N PRO A 402 13.25 12.81 24.09
CA PRO A 402 13.13 14.19 24.60
C PRO A 402 14.32 14.65 25.45
N ARG A 403 15.00 13.73 26.15
CA ARG A 403 16.13 14.07 27.03
C ARG A 403 17.44 14.28 26.28
N PHE A 404 17.61 13.61 25.14
CA PHE A 404 18.82 13.61 24.32
C PHE A 404 18.59 14.15 22.90
N GLU A 405 17.53 14.93 22.69
CA GLU A 405 17.10 15.36 21.35
C GLU A 405 18.15 16.19 20.61
N ARG A 406 19.03 16.89 21.35
CA ARG A 406 20.13 17.70 20.82
C ARG A 406 21.43 16.91 20.59
N SER A 407 21.44 15.60 20.84
CA SER A 407 22.63 14.77 20.65
C SER A 407 22.76 14.31 19.20
N ASP A 408 23.90 14.65 18.59
CA ASP A 408 24.29 14.13 17.28
C ASP A 408 24.43 12.61 17.26
N SER A 409 24.88 12.01 18.36
CA SER A 409 25.10 10.56 18.45
C SER A 409 23.77 9.82 18.46
N VAL A 410 22.78 10.34 19.19
CA VAL A 410 21.41 9.82 19.23
C VAL A 410 20.71 10.04 17.89
N ALA A 411 20.87 11.21 17.26
CA ALA A 411 20.31 11.49 15.93
C ALA A 411 20.83 10.52 14.86
N LYS A 412 22.15 10.23 14.86
CA LYS A 412 22.76 9.25 13.96
C LYS A 412 22.26 7.83 14.21
N ALA A 413 22.19 7.42 15.47
CA ALA A 413 21.65 6.10 15.84
C ALA A 413 20.19 5.96 15.42
N LYS A 414 19.38 7.00 15.62
CA LYS A 414 17.97 7.07 15.20
C LYS A 414 17.81 6.94 13.69
N ARG A 415 18.61 7.69 12.92
CA ARG A 415 18.61 7.56 11.46
C ARG A 415 18.95 6.14 11.02
N LEU A 416 20.00 5.52 11.58
CA LEU A 416 20.40 4.15 11.25
C LEU A 416 19.27 3.13 11.53
N VAL A 417 18.63 3.24 12.69
CA VAL A 417 17.51 2.35 13.07
C VAL A 417 16.37 2.45 12.06
N TYR A 418 15.96 3.65 11.68
CA TYR A 418 14.87 3.81 10.70
C TYR A 418 15.26 3.36 9.30
N LEU A 419 16.51 3.54 8.88
CA LEU A 419 17.00 2.94 7.64
C LEU A 419 16.90 1.42 7.67
N LYS A 420 17.28 0.77 8.78
CA LYS A 420 17.15 -0.68 8.95
C LYS A 420 15.71 -1.16 8.96
N LEU A 421 14.80 -0.38 9.53
CA LEU A 421 13.37 -0.65 9.46
C LEU A 421 12.82 -0.49 8.03
N MET A 422 13.30 0.48 7.24
CA MET A 422 12.96 0.55 5.81
C MET A 422 13.46 -0.68 5.06
N GLU A 423 14.75 -1.04 5.24
CA GLU A 423 15.37 -2.22 4.63
C GLU A 423 14.58 -3.51 4.93
N LYS A 424 14.06 -3.65 6.15
CA LYS A 424 13.23 -4.78 6.55
C LYS A 424 11.88 -4.83 5.83
N ASN A 425 11.23 -3.70 5.60
CA ASN A 425 9.84 -3.63 5.14
C ASN A 425 9.66 -3.33 3.65
N GLN A 426 10.74 -3.07 2.91
CA GLN A 426 10.76 -2.62 1.52
C GLN A 426 10.06 -3.52 0.47
N ASN A 427 9.58 -4.71 0.85
CA ASN A 427 8.91 -5.65 -0.05
C ASN A 427 7.52 -6.08 0.45
N THR A 428 7.20 -5.83 1.72
CA THR A 428 6.08 -6.48 2.40
C THR A 428 5.14 -5.50 3.06
N ASP A 429 5.61 -4.29 3.41
CA ASP A 429 4.79 -3.32 4.12
C ASP A 429 5.11 -1.88 3.65
N PRO A 430 4.43 -1.40 2.59
CA PRO A 430 4.61 -0.05 2.07
C PRO A 430 4.30 1.05 3.09
N PHE A 431 3.28 0.89 3.93
CA PHE A 431 2.94 1.92 4.93
C PHE A 431 4.05 2.07 5.99
N LYS A 432 4.60 0.96 6.48
CA LYS A 432 5.79 0.99 7.33
C LYS A 432 6.98 1.62 6.60
N PHE A 433 7.21 1.25 5.34
CA PHE A 433 8.30 1.79 4.54
C PHE A 433 8.22 3.32 4.40
N ILE A 434 7.06 3.87 4.04
CA ILE A 434 6.81 5.32 3.89
C ILE A 434 7.10 6.06 5.22
N LEU A 435 6.57 5.56 6.34
CA LEU A 435 6.80 6.18 7.64
C LEU A 435 8.27 6.14 8.06
N TYR A 436 8.96 5.02 7.83
CA TYR A 436 10.37 4.87 8.18
C TYR A 436 11.30 5.65 7.24
N SER A 437 10.91 5.83 5.97
CA SER A 437 11.53 6.77 5.03
C SER A 437 11.49 8.19 5.58
N ALA A 438 10.30 8.65 5.97
CA ALA A 438 10.13 9.98 6.54
C ALA A 438 10.96 10.17 7.83
N LYS A 439 10.97 9.17 8.71
CA LYS A 439 11.74 9.22 9.97
C LYS A 439 13.26 9.17 9.78
N SER A 440 13.75 8.53 8.71
CA SER A 440 15.18 8.47 8.39
C SER A 440 15.67 9.66 7.54
N GLY A 441 14.76 10.38 6.90
CA GLY A 441 15.08 11.39 5.89
C GLY A 441 15.61 10.79 4.57
N GLU A 442 15.30 9.53 4.31
CA GLU A 442 15.76 8.81 3.12
C GLU A 442 14.64 8.58 2.13
N GLN A 443 14.73 9.17 0.95
CA GLN A 443 13.71 9.13 -0.10
C GLN A 443 14.30 8.44 -1.33
N PRO A 444 14.20 7.11 -1.43
CA PRO A 444 14.75 6.39 -2.56
C PRO A 444 13.96 6.75 -3.83
N PRO A 445 14.59 7.33 -4.87
CA PRO A 445 13.90 7.80 -6.06
C PRO A 445 13.42 6.60 -6.89
N GLN A 446 12.38 6.76 -7.70
CA GLN A 446 11.90 5.67 -8.55
C GLN A 446 12.99 5.15 -9.50
N MET A 447 13.09 3.82 -9.68
CA MET A 447 14.07 3.24 -10.61
C MET A 447 13.72 3.62 -12.05
N SER A 448 14.69 4.21 -12.76
CA SER A 448 14.61 4.34 -14.21
C SER A 448 14.91 2.98 -14.84
N ARG A 449 13.97 2.43 -15.62
CA ARG A 449 14.36 1.43 -16.62
C ARG A 449 15.16 2.18 -17.67
N GLY A 450 16.38 1.72 -17.95
CA GLY A 450 17.09 2.20 -19.14
C GLY A 450 16.20 1.95 -20.35
N ASN A 451 16.08 2.98 -21.20
CA ASN A 451 15.39 2.88 -22.49
C ASN A 451 15.88 1.70 -23.32
#